data_AF-A0A162JB42-F1
#
_entry.id   AF-A0A162JB42-F1
#
_cell.length_a   1.000
_cell.length_b   1.000
_cell.length_c   1.000
_cell.angle_alpha   90.00
_cell.angle_beta   90.00
_cell.angle_gamma   90.00
#
_symmetry.space_group_name_H-M   'P 1'
#
loop_
_entity.id
_entity.type
_entity.pdbx_description
1 polymer ?
#
loop_
_entity_poly.entity_id
_entity_poly.type
_entity_poly.pdbx_seq_one_letter_code
_entity_poly.pdbx_strand_id
1 'polypeptide(L)'
;MAQQTNDKMQPPADRPYKKHLDEAASHQTEDYREPSTVQKAVDKVSEYIPAASGPLQQLTGHPAAAKTEEAETAPAPEPSHLPERPLHDEHIENFVREQHRQDGKKILEGHKQ
;
A
#
# COMPACT_ATOMS: atom_id res chain seq x y z
N MET A 1 32.72 24.29 26.57
CA MET A 1 31.72 25.06 25.80
C MET A 1 30.70 24.07 25.27
N ALA A 2 29.50 24.02 25.85
CA ALA A 2 28.45 23.10 25.41
C ALA A 2 27.10 23.73 25.74
N GLN A 3 26.48 24.36 24.74
CA GLN A 3 25.12 24.92 24.81
C GLN A 3 24.62 25.10 23.38
N GLN A 4 24.23 24.01 22.71
CA GLN A 4 23.54 24.07 21.41
C GLN A 4 22.62 22.86 21.25
N THR A 5 21.57 22.75 22.06
CA THR A 5 20.44 21.83 21.76
C THR A 5 19.06 22.26 22.30
N ASN A 6 18.93 23.36 23.07
CA ASN A 6 17.66 23.70 23.74
C ASN A 6 16.79 24.77 23.05
N ASP A 7 17.21 25.33 21.91
CA ASP A 7 16.60 26.55 21.35
C ASP A 7 15.22 26.32 20.69
N LYS A 8 14.88 25.08 20.29
CA LYS A 8 13.63 24.80 19.55
C LYS A 8 12.36 24.69 20.39
N MET A 9 12.47 24.67 21.72
CA MET A 9 11.32 24.52 22.62
C MET A 9 10.93 25.83 23.33
N GLN A 10 11.59 26.94 23.02
CA GLN A 10 11.29 28.21 23.66
C GLN A 10 10.24 28.97 22.85
N PRO A 11 9.02 29.18 23.41
CA PRO A 11 7.98 29.90 22.71
C PRO A 11 8.38 31.36 22.51
N PRO A 12 8.11 31.97 21.34
CA PRO A 12 8.23 33.41 21.16
C PRO A 12 7.42 34.16 22.24
N ALA A 13 7.99 35.22 22.82
CA ALA A 13 7.34 36.00 23.89
C ALA A 13 6.00 36.64 23.46
N ASP A 14 5.72 36.67 22.16
CA ASP A 14 4.58 37.35 21.55
C ASP A 14 3.29 36.50 21.51
N ARG A 15 3.31 35.24 21.96
CA ARG A 15 2.10 34.39 22.01
C ARG A 15 1.98 33.65 23.34
N PRO A 16 0.77 33.57 23.94
CA PRO A 16 0.58 32.90 25.22
C PRO A 16 0.88 31.41 25.08
N TYR A 17 1.59 30.85 26.05
CA TYR A 17 2.03 29.44 26.07
C TYR A 17 0.92 28.43 25.74
N LYS A 18 -0.30 28.70 26.21
CA LYS A 18 -1.49 27.90 25.90
C LYS A 18 -1.75 27.76 24.39
N LYS A 19 -1.56 28.82 23.60
CA LYS A 19 -1.80 28.78 22.15
C LYS A 19 -0.82 27.85 21.44
N HIS A 20 0.43 27.77 21.89
CA HIS A 20 1.39 26.81 21.34
C HIS A 20 1.03 25.37 21.71
N LEU A 21 0.52 25.13 22.93
CA LEU A 21 0.03 23.81 23.30
C LEU A 21 -1.21 23.40 22.51
N ASP A 22 -2.17 24.32 22.34
CA ASP A 22 -3.39 24.08 21.55
C ASP A 22 -3.04 23.80 20.08
N GLU A 23 -2.06 24.52 19.51
CA GLU A 23 -1.56 24.32 18.14
C GLU A 23 -0.84 22.97 17.99
N ALA A 24 0.09 22.65 18.90
CA ALA A 24 0.78 21.37 18.92
C ALA A 24 -0.16 20.18 19.11
N ALA A 25 -1.22 20.32 19.93
CA ALA A 25 -2.23 19.30 20.11
C ALA A 25 -3.21 19.19 18.94
N SER A 26 -3.39 20.27 18.16
CA SER A 26 -4.23 20.27 16.96
C SER A 26 -3.56 19.57 15.77
N HIS A 27 -2.22 19.48 15.75
CA HIS A 27 -1.52 18.59 14.84
C HIS A 27 -1.79 17.16 15.30
N GLN A 28 -2.75 16.50 14.64
CA GLN A 28 -3.03 15.09 14.85
C GLN A 28 -1.72 14.32 14.83
N THR A 29 -1.55 13.49 15.85
CA THR A 29 -0.48 12.52 16.00
C THR A 29 -0.62 11.43 14.93
N GLU A 30 -0.41 11.76 13.66
CA GLU A 30 -0.29 10.78 12.58
C GLU A 30 0.81 9.76 12.94
N ASP A 31 1.85 10.20 13.67
CA ASP A 31 2.96 9.37 14.13
C ASP A 31 2.58 8.31 15.18
N TYR A 32 1.48 8.48 15.91
CA TYR A 32 1.00 7.51 16.91
C TYR A 32 -0.22 6.70 16.43
N ARG A 33 -0.62 6.88 15.17
CA ARG A 33 -1.67 6.08 14.57
C ARG A 33 -1.11 4.68 14.32
N GLU A 34 -1.70 3.67 14.97
CA GLU A 34 -1.40 2.26 14.70
C GLU A 34 -1.40 2.03 13.18
N PRO A 35 -0.32 1.45 12.61
CA PRO A 35 -0.28 1.22 11.19
C PRO A 35 -1.42 0.29 10.80
N SER A 36 -2.09 0.62 9.70
CA SER A 36 -3.14 -0.19 9.12
C SER A 36 -2.64 -1.61 8.85
N THR A 37 -3.57 -2.56 8.76
CA THR A 37 -3.25 -3.95 8.43
C THR A 37 -2.46 -4.09 7.13
N VAL A 38 -2.73 -3.20 6.17
CA VAL A 38 -2.02 -3.13 4.89
C VAL A 38 -0.58 -2.67 5.08
N GLN A 39 -0.34 -1.61 5.86
CA GLN A 39 1.02 -1.14 6.18
C GLN A 39 1.84 -2.23 6.89
N LYS A 40 1.26 -2.88 7.91
CA LYS A 40 1.92 -4.00 8.61
C LYS A 40 2.28 -5.15 7.67
N ALA A 41 1.46 -5.41 6.65
CA ALA A 41 1.76 -6.44 5.65
C ALA A 41 2.87 -6.00 4.70
N VAL A 42 2.86 -4.75 4.22
CA VAL A 42 3.91 -4.21 3.36
C VAL A 42 5.26 -4.19 4.09
N ASP A 43 5.30 -3.77 5.35
CA ASP A 43 6.52 -3.73 6.15
C ASP A 43 7.13 -5.14 6.27
N LYS A 44 6.31 -6.12 6.66
CA LYS A 44 6.76 -7.52 6.74
C LYS A 44 7.26 -8.05 5.40
N VAL A 45 6.52 -7.82 4.31
CA VAL A 45 6.96 -8.31 2.99
C VAL A 45 8.25 -7.63 2.56
N SER A 46 8.42 -6.35 2.87
CA SER A 46 9.63 -5.59 2.55
C SER A 46 10.84 -6.04 3.36
N GLU A 47 10.65 -6.51 4.60
CA GLU A 47 11.70 -7.14 5.41
C GLU A 47 12.21 -8.46 4.79
N TYR A 48 11.30 -9.26 4.20
CA TYR A 48 11.65 -10.53 3.56
C TYR A 48 12.12 -10.38 2.11
N ILE A 49 11.56 -9.41 1.38
CA ILE A 49 11.81 -9.18 -0.04
C ILE A 49 12.13 -7.69 -0.23
N PRO A 50 13.39 -7.27 -0.06
CA PRO A 50 13.79 -5.86 -0.18
C PRO A 50 13.38 -5.24 -1.53
N ALA A 51 13.43 -6.03 -2.61
CA ALA A 51 13.04 -5.59 -3.94
C ALA A 51 11.53 -5.27 -4.08
N ALA A 52 10.67 -5.82 -3.23
CA ALA A 52 9.23 -5.57 -3.25
C ALA A 52 8.85 -4.28 -2.51
N SER A 53 9.77 -3.70 -1.73
CA SER A 53 9.53 -2.52 -0.90
C SER A 53 9.06 -1.30 -1.71
N GLY A 54 9.76 -0.98 -2.81
CA GLY A 54 9.40 0.14 -3.68
C GLY A 54 8.02 -0.02 -4.34
N PRO A 55 7.75 -1.13 -5.06
CA PRO A 55 6.46 -1.38 -5.70
C PRO A 55 5.27 -1.40 -4.72
N LEU A 56 5.44 -2.02 -3.54
CA LEU A 56 4.37 -2.10 -2.55
C LEU A 56 4.06 -0.75 -1.90
N GLN A 57 5.08 0.10 -1.70
CA GLN A 57 4.88 1.46 -1.21
C GLN A 57 4.15 2.34 -2.23
N GLN A 58 4.49 2.23 -3.52
CA GLN A 58 3.78 2.95 -4.59
C GLN A 58 2.30 2.54 -4.66
N LEU A 59 2.00 1.25 -4.48
CA LEU A 59 0.64 0.74 -4.53
C LEU A 59 -0.20 1.15 -3.31
N THR A 60 0.43 1.32 -2.15
CA THR A 60 -0.25 1.67 -0.90
C THR A 60 -0.31 3.18 -0.63
N GLY A 61 0.40 4.00 -1.41
CA GLY A 61 0.35 5.45 -1.31
C GLY A 61 0.99 6.03 -0.04
N HIS A 62 1.79 5.23 0.67
CA HIS A 62 2.44 5.64 1.91
C HIS A 62 3.95 5.81 1.69
N PRO A 63 4.51 7.02 1.90
CA PRO A 63 5.95 7.21 1.86
C PRO A 63 6.57 6.55 3.10
N ALA A 64 7.52 5.63 2.89
CA ALA A 64 8.35 5.15 3.98
C ALA A 64 9.11 6.33 4.61
N ALA A 65 9.23 6.32 5.93
CA ALA A 65 10.18 7.18 6.64
C ALA A 65 11.56 7.02 5.98
N ALA A 66 12.08 8.14 5.48
CA ALA A 66 13.23 8.22 4.60
C ALA A 66 14.40 7.33 5.06
N LYS A 67 14.72 6.33 4.25
CA LYS A 67 16.08 5.79 4.16
C LYS A 67 16.48 5.74 2.69
N THR A 68 17.27 6.75 2.33
CA THR A 68 18.35 6.75 1.35
C THR A 68 18.01 6.30 -0.07
N GLU A 69 17.99 7.32 -0.93
CA GLU A 69 18.45 7.41 -2.32
C GLU A 69 18.96 6.15 -3.04
N GLU A 70 18.66 6.12 -4.34
CA GLU A 70 19.09 5.19 -5.39
C GLU A 70 18.33 3.86 -5.50
N ALA A 71 17.10 3.94 -6.01
CA ALA A 71 16.51 2.83 -6.75
C ALA A 71 16.67 3.12 -8.25
N GLU A 72 17.78 2.62 -8.80
CA GLU A 72 17.98 2.42 -10.23
C GLU A 72 16.72 1.78 -10.83
N THR A 73 16.14 2.41 -11.84
CA THR A 73 14.96 1.92 -12.55
C THR A 73 15.30 0.60 -13.23
N ALA A 74 15.01 -0.52 -12.57
CA ALA A 74 15.10 -1.82 -13.22
C ALA A 74 14.13 -1.81 -14.42
N PRO A 75 14.60 -2.06 -15.66
CA PRO A 75 13.73 -2.09 -16.82
C PRO A 75 12.69 -3.20 -16.64
N ALA A 76 11.44 -2.92 -17.03
CA ALA A 76 10.39 -3.92 -17.05
C ALA A 76 10.90 -5.16 -17.79
N PRO A 77 10.67 -6.38 -17.27
CA PRO A 77 11.08 -7.58 -17.98
C PRO A 77 10.41 -7.58 -19.36
N GLU A 78 11.22 -7.69 -20.40
CA GLU A 78 10.76 -7.75 -21.79
C GLU A 78 9.65 -8.81 -21.92
N PRO A 79 8.53 -8.51 -22.63
CA PRO A 79 7.39 -9.43 -22.76
C PRO A 79 7.76 -10.78 -23.39
N SER A 80 8.94 -10.85 -24.02
CA SER A 80 9.55 -12.07 -24.58
C SER A 80 9.94 -13.12 -23.53
N HIS A 81 10.06 -12.74 -22.26
CA HIS A 81 10.41 -13.67 -21.18
C HIS A 81 9.20 -14.34 -20.52
N LEU A 82 7.98 -13.94 -20.88
CA LEU A 82 6.78 -14.59 -20.38
C LEU A 82 6.48 -15.82 -21.23
N PRO A 83 6.24 -16.99 -20.61
CA PRO A 83 5.84 -18.17 -21.36
C PRO A 83 4.54 -17.87 -22.10
N GLU A 84 4.47 -18.31 -23.37
CA GLU A 84 3.24 -18.20 -24.16
C GLU A 84 2.12 -18.95 -23.45
N ARG A 85 0.97 -18.28 -23.30
CA ARG A 85 -0.24 -18.94 -22.82
C ARG A 85 -0.63 -20.03 -23.83
N PRO A 86 -1.04 -21.22 -23.37
CA PRO A 86 -1.57 -22.25 -24.26
C PRO A 86 -2.71 -21.70 -25.12
N LEU A 87 -2.72 -22.05 -26.42
CA LEU A 87 -3.78 -21.64 -27.35
C LEU A 87 -5.15 -22.19 -26.93
N HIS A 88 -5.16 -23.39 -26.32
CA HIS A 88 -6.35 -24.09 -25.83
C HIS A 88 -6.15 -24.45 -24.36
N ASP A 89 -6.54 -23.53 -23.48
CA ASP A 89 -6.54 -23.77 -22.03
C ASP A 89 -7.84 -24.48 -21.62
N GLU A 90 -7.75 -25.79 -21.41
CA GLU A 90 -8.90 -26.62 -21.01
C GLU A 90 -9.56 -26.13 -19.72
N HIS A 91 -8.83 -25.50 -18.80
CA HIS A 91 -9.39 -24.98 -17.55
C HIS A 91 -10.28 -23.78 -17.83
N ILE A 92 -9.84 -22.87 -18.71
CA ILE A 92 -10.65 -21.73 -19.14
C ILE A 92 -11.88 -22.21 -19.93
N GLU A 93 -11.72 -23.16 -20.85
CA GLU A 93 -12.84 -23.74 -21.59
C GLU A 93 -13.88 -24.41 -20.67
N ASN A 94 -13.42 -25.16 -19.67
CA ASN A 94 -14.28 -25.79 -18.66
C ASN A 94 -14.99 -24.77 -17.79
N PHE A 95 -14.28 -23.71 -17.38
CA PHE A 95 -14.89 -22.61 -16.62
C PHE A 95 -16.00 -21.95 -17.43
N VAL A 96 -15.75 -21.60 -18.70
CA VAL A 96 -16.74 -21.00 -19.60
C VAL A 96 -17.92 -21.94 -19.83
N ARG A 97 -17.67 -23.25 -20.01
CA ARG A 97 -18.74 -24.27 -20.11
C ARG A 97 -19.60 -24.32 -18.84
N GLU A 98 -18.97 -24.27 -17.67
CA GLU A 98 -19.66 -24.34 -16.39
C GLU A 98 -20.48 -23.07 -16.12
N GLN A 99 -19.98 -21.88 -16.44
CA GLN A 99 -20.76 -20.63 -16.34
C GLN A 99 -22.07 -20.72 -17.14
N HIS A 100 -21.99 -21.14 -18.41
CA HIS A 100 -23.19 -21.30 -19.24
C HIS A 100 -24.14 -22.39 -18.75
N ARG A 101 -23.63 -23.46 -18.09
CA ARG A 101 -24.49 -24.46 -17.44
C ARG A 101 -25.21 -23.88 -16.22
N GLN A 102 -24.54 -23.09 -15.40
CA GLN A 102 -25.11 -22.53 -14.17
C GLN A 102 -26.12 -21.42 -14.49
N ASP A 103 -25.82 -20.57 -15.46
CA ASP A 103 -26.79 -19.58 -15.94
C ASP A 103 -27.99 -20.28 -16.56
N GLY A 104 -27.77 -21.27 -17.44
CA GLY A 104 -28.81 -22.10 -18.04
C GLY A 104 -29.75 -22.79 -17.05
N LYS A 105 -29.23 -23.24 -15.89
CA LYS A 105 -30.04 -23.87 -14.84
C LYS A 105 -30.89 -22.86 -14.07
N LYS A 106 -30.34 -21.67 -13.75
CA LYS A 106 -31.08 -20.60 -13.05
C LYS A 106 -32.26 -20.07 -13.87
N ILE A 107 -32.12 -19.96 -15.19
CA ILE A 107 -33.23 -19.55 -16.08
C ILE A 107 -34.33 -20.61 -16.18
N LEU A 108 -34.00 -21.90 -16.15
CA LEU A 108 -34.98 -23.00 -16.21
C LEU A 108 -35.74 -23.20 -14.88
N GLU A 109 -35.08 -22.97 -13.74
CA GLU A 109 -35.69 -23.13 -12.42
C GLU A 109 -36.66 -21.98 -12.08
N GLY A 110 -36.42 -20.77 -12.59
CA GLY A 110 -37.32 -19.63 -12.45
C GLY A 110 -38.60 -19.69 -13.28
N HIS A 111 -38.77 -20.68 -14.17
CA HIS A 111 -39.92 -20.82 -15.06
C HIS A 111 -40.93 -21.89 -14.60
N LYS A 112 -40.84 -22.34 -13.34
CA LYS A 112 -41.77 -23.28 -12.69
C LYS A 112 -42.57 -22.65 -11.55
N GLN A 113 -42.97 -21.38 -11.68
CA GLN A 113 -43.93 -20.74 -10.76
C GLN A 113 -45.18 -20.32 -11.52
#